data_AF-A0A543L7X2-F1
#
_entry.id   AF-A0A543L7X2-F1
#
_cell.length_a   1.000
_cell.length_b   1.000
_cell.length_c   1.000
_cell.angle_alpha   90.00
_cell.angle_beta   90.00
_cell.angle_gamma   90.00
#
_symmetry.space_group_name_H-M   'P 1'
#
loop_
_entity.id
_entity.type
_entity.pdbx_description
1 polymer ?
#
loop_
_entity_poly.entity_id
_entity_poly.type
_entity_poly.pdbx_seq_one_letter_code
_entity_poly.pdbx_strand_id
1 'polypeptide(L)'
;MNANTSSLSSLCTASQPAVRAGSAPSAVATRPSVRYTLSQLHPSATEIDRRRLDIQMRMPQVAIGALHQFLHDLFADDDLVKAYFPHVGATSAAGHAPTMPLDLSERAAERAGTHWGLLHRHEREVAAVAAFVQSCGYYWCARQQALGGHLVPVAVSPRSYRSRIAVAQRELLQEPLRQLRRSHPELGSTLAQVLGMDCDGDVDPQQVARIQAALGTAQMQVH
;
A
#
# COMPACT_ATOMS: atom_id res chain seq x y z
N MET A 1 10.05 -29.38 61.12
CA MET A 1 11.39 -29.23 61.74
C MET A 1 12.37 -28.78 60.67
N ASN A 2 13.27 -27.89 61.08
CA ASN A 2 14.19 -27.09 60.27
C ASN A 2 15.16 -27.88 59.38
N ALA A 3 15.45 -27.26 58.23
CA ALA A 3 16.76 -26.88 57.68
C ALA A 3 17.90 -27.90 57.54
N ASN A 4 18.82 -27.48 56.66
CA ASN A 4 20.21 -27.91 56.45
C ASN A 4 20.40 -28.83 55.23
N THR A 5 21.38 -28.63 54.35
CA THR A 5 22.56 -27.74 54.32
C THR A 5 23.30 -28.06 53.02
N SER A 6 23.91 -27.03 52.40
CA SER A 6 25.31 -26.99 51.93
C SER A 6 25.82 -28.04 50.91
N SER A 7 26.84 -27.83 50.08
CA SER A 7 27.63 -26.69 49.58
C SER A 7 28.75 -27.32 48.73
N LEU A 8 29.05 -26.69 47.59
CA LEU A 8 30.39 -26.42 47.04
C LEU A 8 31.35 -27.52 46.52
N SER A 9 32.04 -27.10 45.44
CA SER A 9 33.39 -27.46 44.94
C SER A 9 33.41 -28.59 43.90
N SER A 10 34.10 -28.48 42.75
CA SER A 10 35.42 -27.91 42.51
C SER A 10 35.62 -27.47 41.04
N LEU A 11 36.45 -26.43 40.88
CA LEU A 11 37.01 -25.90 39.64
C LEU A 11 38.02 -26.85 38.99
N CYS A 12 38.10 -26.80 37.65
CA CYS A 12 39.33 -26.98 36.87
C CYS A 12 39.31 -25.99 35.67
N THR A 13 40.11 -24.94 35.78
CA THR A 13 40.76 -24.15 34.70
C THR A 13 41.69 -25.08 33.89
N ALA A 14 42.12 -24.85 32.66
CA ALA A 14 42.06 -23.78 31.67
C ALA A 14 42.45 -24.40 30.31
N SER A 15 42.06 -23.78 29.18
CA SER A 15 42.90 -23.60 27.98
C SER A 15 42.10 -22.91 26.87
N GLN A 16 42.42 -21.66 26.58
CA GLN A 16 42.18 -21.06 25.26
C GLN A 16 43.25 -21.56 24.29
N PRO A 17 42.95 -21.58 22.99
CA PRO A 17 43.72 -20.69 22.13
C PRO A 17 42.85 -19.85 21.19
N ALA A 18 43.49 -18.78 20.73
CA ALA A 18 42.94 -17.67 19.98
C ALA A 18 42.80 -17.94 18.46
N VAL A 19 42.08 -17.01 17.82
CA VAL A 19 42.15 -16.61 16.40
C VAL A 19 41.33 -17.44 15.39
N ARG A 20 40.17 -16.91 14.98
CA ARG A 20 40.04 -16.23 13.67
C ARG A 20 38.73 -15.43 13.61
N ALA A 21 38.87 -14.11 13.67
CA ALA A 21 37.84 -13.16 13.28
C ALA A 21 37.66 -13.26 11.75
N GLY A 22 36.68 -14.04 11.32
CA GLY A 22 36.13 -13.99 9.97
C GLY A 22 34.89 -13.12 9.99
N SER A 23 35.08 -11.80 10.11
CA SER A 23 34.02 -10.81 9.93
C SER A 23 33.58 -10.86 8.47
N ALA A 24 32.59 -11.70 8.17
CA ALA A 24 31.87 -11.59 6.91
C ALA A 24 31.22 -10.19 6.90
N PRO A 25 31.54 -9.30 5.94
CA PRO A 25 30.83 -8.06 5.84
C PRO A 25 29.36 -8.41 5.61
N SER A 26 28.52 -8.02 6.56
CA SER A 26 27.07 -8.03 6.38
C SER A 26 26.81 -7.25 5.10
N ALA A 27 26.49 -7.97 4.03
CA ALA A 27 26.16 -7.39 2.75
C ALA A 27 24.90 -6.58 3.00
N VAL A 28 25.10 -5.27 3.25
CA VAL A 28 24.07 -4.27 3.11
C VAL A 28 23.54 -4.45 1.70
N ALA A 29 22.42 -5.17 1.60
CA ALA A 29 21.74 -5.41 0.35
C ALA A 29 21.41 -4.03 -0.22
N THR A 30 22.28 -3.57 -1.10
CA THR A 30 22.12 -2.32 -1.82
C THR A 30 20.97 -2.61 -2.75
N ARG A 31 19.75 -2.22 -2.33
CA ARG A 31 18.57 -2.33 -3.17
C ARG A 31 18.93 -1.75 -4.53
N PRO A 32 18.65 -2.43 -5.65
CA PRO A 32 18.89 -1.86 -6.95
C PRO A 32 18.16 -0.51 -6.98
N SER A 33 18.94 0.55 -7.17
CA SER A 33 18.42 1.90 -7.32
C SER A 33 17.55 1.88 -8.57
N VAL A 34 16.23 1.85 -8.38
CA VAL A 34 15.27 1.93 -9.48
C VAL A 34 15.49 3.30 -10.12
N ARG A 35 16.17 3.32 -11.28
CA ARG A 35 16.37 4.55 -12.04
C ARG A 35 15.09 4.87 -12.79
N TYR A 36 14.36 5.87 -12.33
CA TYR A 36 13.21 6.41 -13.04
C TYR A 36 13.68 7.22 -14.24
N THR A 37 12.95 7.14 -15.36
CA THR A 37 13.19 8.02 -16.50
C THR A 37 12.68 9.43 -16.21
N LEU A 38 13.22 10.43 -16.92
CA LEU A 38 12.73 11.81 -16.81
C LEU A 38 11.23 11.90 -17.09
N SER A 39 10.74 11.17 -18.10
CA SER A 39 9.31 11.12 -18.46
C SER A 39 8.41 10.50 -17.38
N GLN A 40 8.94 9.65 -16.50
CA GLN A 40 8.18 9.09 -15.37
C GLN A 40 8.03 10.06 -14.21
N LEU A 41 9.02 10.94 -14.03
CA LEU A 41 9.03 11.93 -12.96
C LEU A 41 8.33 13.23 -13.39
N HIS A 42 8.55 13.63 -14.64
CA HIS A 42 8.03 14.83 -15.27
C HIS A 42 7.32 14.50 -16.58
N PRO A 43 6.16 13.81 -16.53
CA PRO A 43 5.36 13.56 -17.72
C PRO A 43 4.80 14.88 -18.27
N SER A 44 4.72 14.95 -19.59
CA SER A 44 4.04 16.04 -20.31
C SER A 44 2.52 16.01 -20.08
N ALA A 45 1.84 17.12 -20.37
CA ALA A 45 0.38 17.21 -20.25
C ALA A 45 -0.34 16.10 -21.06
N THR A 46 0.12 15.82 -22.28
CA THR A 46 -0.48 14.78 -23.14
C THR A 46 -0.24 13.37 -22.60
N GLU A 47 0.89 13.13 -21.93
CA GLU A 47 1.13 11.85 -21.25
C GLU A 47 0.23 11.71 -20.02
N ILE A 48 0.03 12.78 -19.24
CA ILE A 48 -0.89 12.80 -18.09
C ILE A 48 -2.32 12.50 -18.57
N ASP A 49 -2.78 13.14 -19.64
CA ASP A 49 -4.11 12.91 -20.21
C ASP A 49 -4.30 11.47 -20.69
N ARG A 50 -3.28 10.92 -21.39
CA ARG A 50 -3.29 9.51 -21.80
C ARG A 50 -3.35 8.59 -20.58
N ARG A 51 -2.56 8.86 -19.54
CA ARG A 51 -2.57 8.04 -18.33
C ARG A 51 -3.90 8.13 -17.59
N ARG A 52 -4.54 9.31 -17.55
CA ARG A 52 -5.88 9.46 -16.97
C ARG A 52 -6.90 8.62 -17.73
N LEU A 53 -6.85 8.63 -19.06
CA LEU A 53 -7.70 7.78 -19.90
C LEU A 53 -7.45 6.29 -19.63
N ASP A 54 -6.18 5.87 -19.55
CA ASP A 54 -5.81 4.49 -19.20
C ASP A 54 -6.40 4.07 -17.84
N ILE A 55 -6.31 4.96 -16.83
CA ILE A 55 -6.87 4.72 -15.50
C ILE A 55 -8.39 4.57 -15.59
N GLN A 56 -9.07 5.47 -16.29
CA GLN A 56 -10.53 5.44 -16.47
C GLN A 56 -10.99 4.15 -17.15
N MET A 57 -10.30 3.72 -18.21
CA MET A 57 -10.61 2.47 -18.91
C MET A 57 -10.42 1.21 -18.05
N ARG A 58 -9.57 1.29 -17.02
CA ARG A 58 -9.21 0.19 -16.12
C ARG A 58 -9.81 0.34 -14.72
N MET A 59 -10.69 1.33 -14.52
CA MET A 59 -11.47 1.43 -13.29
C MET A 59 -12.30 0.15 -13.14
N PRO A 60 -12.59 -0.25 -11.89
CA PRO A 60 -13.36 -1.48 -11.66
C PRO A 60 -14.73 -1.37 -12.33
N GLN A 61 -14.99 -2.20 -13.35
CA GLN A 61 -16.23 -2.15 -14.14
C GLN A 61 -17.49 -2.46 -13.31
N VAL A 62 -17.29 -3.10 -12.14
CA VAL A 62 -18.36 -3.35 -11.17
C VAL A 62 -18.82 -2.07 -10.47
N ALA A 63 -17.97 -1.03 -10.40
CA ALA A 63 -18.32 0.24 -9.79
C ALA A 63 -19.28 1.00 -10.71
N ILE A 64 -20.49 1.26 -10.21
CA ILE A 64 -21.51 2.01 -10.95
C ILE A 64 -21.95 3.24 -10.15
N GLY A 65 -22.57 4.20 -10.85
CA GLY A 65 -23.14 5.39 -10.25
C GLY A 65 -22.14 6.19 -9.41
N ALA A 66 -22.44 6.38 -8.13
CA ALA A 66 -21.68 7.22 -7.21
C ALA A 66 -20.22 6.79 -7.02
N LEU A 67 -19.96 5.48 -6.99
CA LEU A 67 -18.61 4.95 -6.83
C LEU A 67 -17.75 5.19 -8.08
N HIS A 68 -18.36 5.06 -9.26
CA HIS A 68 -17.70 5.38 -10.52
C HIS A 68 -17.36 6.86 -10.60
N GLN A 69 -18.32 7.73 -10.24
CA GLN A 69 -18.10 9.18 -10.20
C GLN A 69 -17.00 9.57 -9.20
N PHE A 70 -17.00 8.96 -8.01
CA PHE A 70 -15.95 9.15 -7.00
C PHE A 70 -14.55 8.86 -7.57
N LEU A 71 -14.37 7.76 -8.31
CA LEU A 71 -13.09 7.46 -8.96
C LEU A 71 -12.74 8.50 -10.03
N HIS A 72 -13.71 8.92 -10.83
CA HIS A 72 -13.50 9.92 -11.86
C HIS A 72 -13.04 11.26 -11.28
N ASP A 73 -13.68 11.70 -10.19
CA ASP A 73 -13.32 12.94 -9.50
C ASP A 73 -11.96 12.83 -8.80
N LEU A 74 -11.67 11.69 -8.19
CA LEU A 74 -10.37 11.42 -7.55
C LEU A 74 -9.22 11.52 -8.56
N PHE A 75 -9.37 10.92 -9.75
CA PHE A 75 -8.34 10.93 -10.80
C PHE A 75 -8.41 12.15 -11.73
N ALA A 76 -9.24 13.14 -11.41
CA ALA A 76 -9.15 14.46 -12.04
C ALA A 76 -7.88 15.22 -11.58
N ASP A 77 -7.32 14.87 -10.42
CA ASP A 77 -6.07 15.44 -9.91
C ASP A 77 -4.85 14.92 -10.68
N ASP A 78 -4.21 15.82 -11.43
CA ASP A 78 -2.98 15.57 -12.19
C ASP A 78 -1.85 14.99 -11.33
N ASP A 79 -1.69 15.47 -10.10
CA ASP A 79 -0.58 15.02 -9.26
C ASP A 79 -0.79 13.58 -8.79
N LEU A 80 -2.04 13.19 -8.53
CA LEU A 80 -2.37 11.80 -8.26
C LEU A 80 -2.15 10.93 -9.50
N VAL A 81 -2.58 11.37 -10.68
CA VAL A 81 -2.34 10.65 -11.94
C VAL A 81 -0.84 10.45 -12.19
N LYS A 82 -0.02 11.48 -11.92
CA LYS A 82 1.44 11.39 -12.03
C LYS A 82 2.03 10.31 -11.11
N ALA A 83 1.42 10.03 -9.96
CA ALA A 83 1.88 8.98 -9.04
C ALA A 83 1.80 7.56 -9.62
N TYR A 84 1.03 7.36 -10.70
CA TYR A 84 0.87 6.06 -11.37
C TYR A 84 1.87 5.83 -12.52
N PHE A 85 2.78 6.77 -12.80
CA PHE A 85 3.84 6.61 -13.80
C PHE A 85 5.07 5.82 -13.35
N PRO A 86 5.61 6.04 -12.13
CA PRO A 86 6.79 5.33 -11.69
C PRO A 86 6.47 3.85 -11.51
N HIS A 87 7.35 2.97 -12.00
CA HIS A 87 7.26 1.55 -11.67
C HIS A 87 7.44 1.34 -10.17
N VAL A 88 6.74 0.35 -9.63
CA VAL A 88 6.80 0.07 -8.19
C VAL A 88 7.13 -1.40 -7.97
N GLY A 89 8.13 -1.65 -7.12
CA GLY A 89 8.66 -2.99 -6.84
C GLY A 89 10.12 -3.14 -7.25
N ALA A 90 10.81 -4.12 -6.66
CA ALA A 90 12.14 -4.51 -7.13
C ALA A 90 11.99 -5.27 -8.45
N THR A 91 12.86 -5.01 -9.43
CA THR A 91 13.12 -5.97 -10.50
C THR A 91 13.50 -7.29 -9.84
N SER A 92 12.61 -8.28 -9.89
CA SER A 92 12.91 -9.61 -9.36
C SER A 92 14.16 -10.13 -10.05
N ALA A 93 15.05 -10.80 -9.30
CA ALA A 93 16.22 -11.47 -9.87
C ALA A 93 15.84 -12.49 -10.98
N ALA A 94 14.57 -12.91 -11.02
CA ALA A 94 13.99 -13.73 -12.06
C ALA A 94 13.55 -12.96 -13.34
N GLY A 95 13.95 -11.70 -13.52
CA GLY A 95 13.69 -10.93 -14.75
C GLY A 95 12.23 -10.54 -14.97
N HIS A 96 11.38 -10.59 -13.94
CA HIS A 96 9.99 -10.15 -14.06
C HIS A 96 9.95 -8.64 -14.29
N ALA A 97 9.14 -8.22 -15.27
CA ALA A 97 8.98 -6.83 -15.63
C ALA A 97 8.53 -6.01 -14.39
N PRO A 98 9.09 -4.81 -14.20
CA PRO A 98 8.63 -3.91 -13.16
C PRO A 98 7.12 -3.68 -13.33
N THR A 99 6.35 -3.93 -12.28
CA THR A 99 4.89 -3.85 -12.36
C THR A 99 4.43 -2.40 -12.26
N MET A 100 3.53 -1.96 -13.14
CA MET A 100 2.97 -0.62 -13.06
C MET A 100 1.99 -0.52 -11.89
N PRO A 101 1.95 0.62 -11.18
CA PRO A 101 0.95 0.90 -10.15
C PRO A 101 -0.49 0.60 -10.58
N LEU A 102 -0.84 0.96 -11.82
CA LEU A 102 -2.18 0.72 -12.36
C LEU A 102 -2.49 -0.78 -12.50
N ASP A 103 -1.51 -1.60 -12.90
CA ASP A 103 -1.67 -3.05 -12.99
C ASP A 103 -1.86 -3.71 -11.62
N LEU A 104 -1.25 -3.13 -10.58
CA LEU A 104 -1.44 -3.60 -9.21
C LEU A 104 -2.82 -3.21 -8.70
N SER A 105 -3.25 -1.96 -8.91
CA SER A 105 -4.57 -1.46 -8.55
C SER A 105 -5.71 -2.23 -9.24
N GLU A 106 -5.61 -2.46 -10.54
CA GLU A 106 -6.62 -3.22 -11.31
C GLU A 106 -6.74 -4.65 -10.79
N ARG A 107 -5.62 -5.38 -10.67
CA ARG A 107 -5.64 -6.76 -10.16
C ARG A 107 -6.15 -6.86 -8.72
N ALA A 108 -5.81 -5.89 -7.86
CA ALA A 108 -6.34 -5.82 -6.51
C ALA A 108 -7.86 -5.63 -6.53
N ALA A 109 -8.36 -4.75 -7.39
CA ALA A 109 -9.79 -4.50 -7.53
C ALA A 109 -10.57 -5.70 -8.06
N GLU A 110 -10.07 -6.35 -9.12
CA GLU A 110 -10.68 -7.56 -9.67
C GLU A 110 -10.81 -8.65 -8.61
N ARG A 111 -9.73 -8.88 -7.84
CA ARG A 111 -9.70 -9.92 -6.81
C ARG A 111 -10.60 -9.60 -5.61
N ALA A 112 -10.62 -8.35 -5.18
CA ALA A 112 -11.51 -7.93 -4.09
C ALA A 112 -12.98 -8.02 -4.51
N GLY A 113 -13.32 -7.60 -5.74
CA GLY A 113 -14.68 -7.64 -6.27
C GLY A 113 -15.19 -9.05 -6.60
N THR A 114 -14.30 -10.00 -6.89
CA THR A 114 -14.64 -11.40 -7.20
C THR A 114 -14.61 -12.33 -5.98
N HIS A 115 -14.64 -11.80 -4.76
CA HIS A 115 -14.74 -12.62 -3.56
C HIS A 115 -16.17 -13.13 -3.31
N TRP A 116 -16.65 -13.98 -4.24
CA TRP A 116 -18.06 -14.39 -4.41
C TRP A 116 -18.68 -15.09 -3.18
N GLY A 117 -17.88 -15.75 -2.34
CA GLY A 117 -18.36 -16.52 -1.20
C GLY A 117 -18.65 -15.70 0.06
N LEU A 118 -18.19 -14.45 0.12
CA LEU A 118 -18.24 -13.63 1.33
C LEU A 118 -18.99 -12.31 1.13
N LEU A 119 -19.02 -11.75 -0.09
CA LEU A 119 -19.55 -10.41 -0.33
C LEU A 119 -20.92 -10.40 -1.02
N HIS A 120 -21.83 -9.58 -0.51
CA HIS A 120 -23.05 -9.17 -1.20
C HIS A 120 -22.73 -8.27 -2.40
N ARG A 121 -23.68 -8.11 -3.33
CA ARG A 121 -23.47 -7.34 -4.59
C ARG A 121 -22.91 -5.94 -4.34
N HIS A 122 -23.52 -5.17 -3.44
CA HIS A 122 -23.09 -3.80 -3.13
C HIS A 122 -21.71 -3.76 -2.43
N GLU A 123 -21.40 -4.76 -1.61
CA GLU A 123 -20.10 -4.87 -0.93
C GLU A 123 -18.96 -5.13 -1.92
N ARG A 124 -19.24 -5.84 -3.02
CA ARG A 124 -18.24 -6.10 -4.08
C ARG A 124 -17.82 -4.82 -4.78
N GLU A 125 -18.76 -3.92 -5.05
CA GLU A 125 -18.45 -2.63 -5.68
C GLU A 125 -17.55 -1.81 -4.75
N VAL A 126 -17.91 -1.72 -3.46
CA VAL A 126 -17.09 -1.04 -2.45
C VAL A 126 -15.72 -1.70 -2.30
N ALA A 127 -15.66 -3.03 -2.25
CA ALA A 127 -14.40 -3.77 -2.13
C ALA A 127 -13.47 -3.53 -3.34
N ALA A 128 -14.02 -3.57 -4.56
CA ALA A 128 -13.24 -3.33 -5.77
C ALA A 128 -12.71 -1.89 -5.82
N VAL A 129 -13.53 -0.90 -5.51
CA VAL A 129 -13.13 0.52 -5.47
C VAL A 129 -12.10 0.76 -4.38
N ALA A 130 -12.33 0.24 -3.17
CA ALA A 130 -11.40 0.36 -2.07
C ALA A 130 -10.04 -0.24 -2.44
N ALA A 131 -10.01 -1.46 -2.98
CA ALA A 131 -8.79 -2.13 -3.42
C ALA A 131 -8.04 -1.34 -4.50
N PHE A 132 -8.76 -0.76 -5.45
CA PHE A 132 -8.19 0.04 -6.53
C PHE A 132 -7.41 1.26 -5.99
N VAL A 133 -7.99 1.96 -5.01
CA VAL A 133 -7.41 3.20 -4.46
C VAL A 133 -6.55 2.99 -3.22
N GLN A 134 -6.55 1.81 -2.61
CA GLN A 134 -5.90 1.56 -1.31
C GLN A 134 -4.40 1.90 -1.30
N SER A 135 -3.73 1.73 -2.45
CA SER A 135 -2.29 1.98 -2.59
C SER A 135 -1.94 3.38 -3.11
N CYS A 136 -2.91 4.27 -3.32
CA CYS A 136 -2.65 5.61 -3.88
C CYS A 136 -1.64 6.42 -3.03
N GLY A 137 -1.77 6.39 -1.70
CA GLY A 137 -0.84 7.05 -0.79
C GLY A 137 0.57 6.47 -0.84
N TYR A 138 0.71 5.18 -1.12
CA TYR A 138 2.00 4.53 -1.31
C TYR A 138 2.65 4.97 -2.62
N TYR A 139 1.90 4.98 -3.73
CA TYR A 139 2.41 5.44 -5.03
C TYR A 139 2.80 6.91 -5.00
N TRP A 140 1.99 7.74 -4.33
CA TRP A 140 2.31 9.15 -4.08
C TRP A 140 3.64 9.29 -3.33
N CYS A 141 3.79 8.60 -2.20
CA CYS A 141 5.02 8.65 -1.40
C CYS A 141 6.24 8.16 -2.20
N ALA A 142 6.09 7.08 -2.98
CA ALA A 142 7.14 6.55 -3.83
C ALA A 142 7.58 7.56 -4.90
N ARG A 143 6.63 8.26 -5.54
CA ARG A 143 6.92 9.32 -6.49
C ARG A 143 7.60 10.52 -5.83
N GLN A 144 7.11 10.98 -4.68
CA GLN A 144 7.73 12.10 -3.96
C GLN A 144 9.17 11.78 -3.54
N GLN A 145 9.44 10.54 -3.14
CA GLN A 145 10.80 10.08 -2.86
C GLN A 145 11.68 10.07 -4.12
N ALA A 146 11.13 9.70 -5.27
CA ALA A 146 11.84 9.70 -6.55
C ALA A 146 12.16 11.13 -7.05
N LEU A 147 11.24 12.08 -6.85
CA LEU A 147 11.44 13.51 -7.18
C LEU A 147 12.42 14.20 -6.23
N GLY A 148 12.31 13.91 -4.94
CA GLY A 148 13.09 14.59 -3.89
C GLY A 148 14.59 14.26 -3.91
N GLY A 149 15.06 13.40 -4.81
CA GLY A 149 16.47 13.15 -5.05
C GLY A 149 17.29 12.78 -3.82
N HIS A 150 16.66 12.31 -2.73
CA HIS A 150 17.36 11.98 -1.49
C HIS A 150 18.23 10.74 -1.72
N LEU A 151 19.45 11.01 -2.18
CA LEU A 151 20.58 10.10 -2.33
C LEU A 151 21.11 9.60 -0.98
N VAL A 152 20.59 10.14 0.12
CA VAL A 152 20.89 9.64 1.46
C VAL A 152 19.72 8.75 1.87
N PRO A 153 19.95 7.45 2.12
CA PRO A 153 19.01 6.68 2.89
C PRO A 153 19.05 7.26 4.30
N VAL A 154 18.27 8.31 4.56
CA VAL A 154 17.72 8.44 5.90
C VAL A 154 17.04 7.10 6.07
N ALA A 155 17.57 6.27 6.96
CA ALA A 155 16.97 4.99 7.30
C ALA A 155 15.62 5.32 7.94
N VAL A 156 14.64 5.66 7.10
CA VAL A 156 13.28 5.95 7.51
C VAL A 156 12.82 4.62 8.05
N SER A 157 12.62 4.56 9.37
CA SER A 157 12.12 3.36 9.99
C SER A 157 10.87 2.91 9.21
N PRO A 158 10.66 1.59 9.03
CA PRO A 158 9.47 1.10 8.34
C PRO A 158 8.16 1.70 8.91
N ARG A 159 8.16 1.99 10.23
CA ARG A 159 7.07 2.68 10.92
C ARG A 159 6.86 4.12 10.45
N SER A 160 7.94 4.89 10.30
CA SER A 160 7.88 6.27 9.79
C SER A 160 7.41 6.31 8.34
N TYR A 161 7.83 5.36 7.50
CA TYR A 161 7.36 5.28 6.11
C TYR A 161 5.87 4.91 6.03
N ARG A 162 5.41 3.94 6.82
CA ARG A 162 3.98 3.60 6.94
C ARG A 162 3.14 4.79 7.40
N SER A 163 3.64 5.59 8.34
CA SER A 163 2.97 6.81 8.79
C SER A 163 2.81 7.81 7.64
N ARG A 164 3.85 8.04 6.83
CA ARG A 164 3.79 8.91 5.65
C ARG A 164 2.77 8.43 4.62
N ILE A 165 2.70 7.12 4.38
CA ILE A 165 1.69 6.54 3.49
C ILE A 165 0.27 6.84 4.01
N ALA A 166 0.02 6.63 5.30
CA ALA A 166 -1.29 6.90 5.90
C ALA A 166 -1.67 8.38 5.83
N VAL A 167 -0.71 9.29 6.06
CA VAL A 167 -0.93 10.74 5.91
C VAL A 167 -1.25 11.10 4.46
N ALA A 168 -0.43 10.64 3.50
CA ALA A 168 -0.66 10.91 2.08
C ALA A 168 -2.01 10.34 1.60
N GLN A 169 -2.34 9.12 2.02
CA GLN A 169 -3.64 8.51 1.72
C GLN A 169 -4.79 9.36 2.29
N ARG A 170 -4.64 9.89 3.50
CA ARG A 170 -5.62 10.81 4.10
C ARG A 170 -5.76 12.09 3.29
N GLU A 171 -4.67 12.76 2.97
CA GLU A 171 -4.67 14.00 2.21
C GLU A 171 -5.33 13.84 0.84
N LEU A 172 -5.07 12.72 0.15
CA LEU A 172 -5.62 12.44 -1.18
C LEU A 172 -7.12 12.08 -1.14
N LEU A 173 -7.55 11.31 -0.15
CA LEU A 173 -8.89 10.70 -0.16
C LEU A 173 -9.91 11.45 0.73
N GLN A 174 -9.48 12.32 1.66
CA GLN A 174 -10.37 12.94 2.62
C GLN A 174 -11.46 13.79 1.97
N GLU A 175 -11.11 14.70 1.05
CA GLU A 175 -12.11 15.54 0.38
C GLU A 175 -13.02 14.74 -0.55
N PRO A 176 -12.51 13.85 -1.42
CA PRO A 176 -13.36 12.98 -2.24
C PRO A 176 -14.33 12.12 -1.41
N LEU A 177 -13.89 11.54 -0.29
CA LEU A 177 -14.76 10.77 0.60
C LEU A 177 -15.79 11.66 1.30
N ARG A 178 -15.41 12.88 1.69
CA ARG A 178 -16.34 13.86 2.26
C ARG A 178 -17.43 14.25 1.26
N GLN A 179 -17.07 14.43 -0.01
CA GLN A 179 -18.02 14.70 -1.08
C GLN A 179 -18.95 13.51 -1.31
N LEU A 180 -18.40 12.29 -1.42
CA LEU A 180 -19.20 11.07 -1.55
C LEU A 180 -20.19 10.93 -0.39
N ARG A 181 -19.76 11.18 0.84
CA ARG A 181 -20.63 11.13 2.04
C ARG A 181 -21.75 12.17 2.02
N ARG A 182 -21.56 13.35 1.40
CA ARG A 182 -22.63 14.35 1.27
C ARG A 182 -23.72 13.89 0.31
N SER A 183 -23.33 13.26 -0.80
CA SER A 183 -24.28 12.75 -1.80
C SER A 183 -24.88 11.40 -1.44
N HIS A 184 -24.09 10.53 -0.81
CA HIS A 184 -24.39 9.13 -0.50
C HIS A 184 -23.81 8.77 0.88
N PRO A 185 -24.51 9.11 1.98
CA PRO A 185 -23.97 9.02 3.34
C PRO A 185 -23.49 7.64 3.75
N GLU A 186 -24.30 6.60 3.53
CA GLU A 186 -23.97 5.21 3.88
C GLU A 186 -22.75 4.73 3.09
N LEU A 187 -22.80 4.88 1.75
CA LEU A 187 -21.73 4.46 0.86
C LEU A 187 -20.40 5.15 1.17
N GLY A 188 -20.42 6.47 1.36
CA GLY A 188 -19.24 7.25 1.72
C GLY A 188 -18.66 6.86 3.07
N SER A 189 -19.53 6.58 4.06
CA SER A 189 -19.11 6.15 5.40
C SER A 189 -18.52 4.74 5.38
N THR A 190 -19.15 3.78 4.69
CA THR A 190 -18.62 2.42 4.53
C THR A 190 -17.27 2.44 3.82
N LEU A 191 -17.14 3.16 2.71
CA LEU A 191 -15.87 3.25 1.97
C LEU A 191 -14.76 3.90 2.83
N ALA A 192 -15.08 4.97 3.57
CA ALA A 192 -14.13 5.61 4.46
C ALA A 192 -13.66 4.69 5.61
N GLN A 193 -14.58 3.93 6.23
CA GLN A 193 -14.23 2.94 7.27
C GLN A 193 -13.37 1.81 6.72
N VAL A 194 -13.74 1.27 5.55
CA VAL A 194 -12.97 0.21 4.87
C VAL A 194 -11.53 0.67 4.58
N LEU A 195 -11.35 1.94 4.20
CA LEU A 195 -10.04 2.56 3.95
C LEU A 195 -9.30 3.01 5.21
N GLY A 196 -9.90 2.88 6.40
CA GLY A 196 -9.30 3.27 7.69
C GLY A 196 -9.22 4.77 7.92
N MET A 197 -10.11 5.56 7.31
CA MET A 197 -10.03 7.02 7.25
C MET A 197 -10.90 7.73 8.30
N ASP A 198 -12.04 7.15 8.68
CA ASP A 198 -13.01 7.70 9.65
C ASP A 198 -13.74 6.57 10.39
N CYS A 199 -14.19 6.81 11.63
CA CYS A 199 -15.01 5.87 12.43
C CYS A 199 -16.39 6.44 12.84
N ASP A 200 -16.73 7.68 12.45
CA ASP A 200 -17.89 8.43 12.97
C ASP A 200 -19.23 8.10 12.30
N GLY A 201 -19.35 6.92 11.68
CA GLY A 201 -20.58 6.49 10.99
C GLY A 201 -21.19 5.26 11.65
N ASP A 202 -22.53 5.23 11.75
CA ASP A 202 -23.30 4.02 12.07
C ASP A 202 -23.28 3.07 10.86
N VAL A 203 -22.12 2.45 10.65
CA VAL A 203 -21.88 1.49 9.57
C VAL A 203 -21.91 0.09 10.17
N ASP A 204 -22.50 -0.86 9.47
CA ASP A 204 -22.48 -2.27 9.87
C ASP A 204 -21.02 -2.78 10.00
N PRO A 205 -20.53 -3.07 11.22
CA PRO A 205 -19.17 -3.53 11.42
C PRO A 205 -18.91 -4.90 10.76
N GLN A 206 -19.95 -5.72 10.57
CA GLN A 206 -19.80 -7.01 9.89
C GLN A 206 -19.59 -6.80 8.39
N GLN A 207 -20.30 -5.87 7.77
CA GLN A 207 -20.07 -5.46 6.38
C GLN A 207 -18.63 -4.99 6.18
N VAL A 208 -18.15 -4.07 7.03
CA VAL A 208 -16.77 -3.55 6.95
C VAL A 208 -15.75 -4.67 7.11
N ALA A 209 -15.95 -5.58 8.08
CA ALA A 209 -15.06 -6.71 8.29
C ALA A 209 -15.01 -7.67 7.08
N ARG A 210 -16.15 -7.97 6.46
CA ARG A 210 -16.20 -8.80 5.24
C ARG A 210 -15.42 -8.15 4.09
N ILE A 211 -15.63 -6.85 3.88
CA ILE A 211 -14.93 -6.09 2.83
C ILE A 211 -13.43 -6.05 3.12
N GLN A 212 -13.01 -5.74 4.34
CA GLN A 212 -11.59 -5.71 4.73
C GLN A 212 -10.92 -7.09 4.60
N ALA A 213 -11.63 -8.18 4.90
CA ALA A 213 -11.13 -9.54 4.67
C ALA A 213 -10.88 -9.82 3.18
N ALA A 214 -11.79 -9.36 2.30
CA ALA A 214 -11.60 -9.45 0.85
C ALA A 214 -10.40 -8.62 0.38
N LEU A 215 -10.21 -7.40 0.92
CA LEU A 215 -9.05 -6.55 0.61
C LEU A 215 -7.73 -7.22 1.02
N GLY A 216 -7.65 -7.75 2.24
CA GLY A 216 -6.45 -8.41 2.74
C GLY A 216 -6.07 -9.62 1.88
N THR A 217 -7.06 -10.42 1.49
CA THR A 217 -6.86 -11.57 0.59
C THR A 217 -6.38 -11.13 -0.78
N ALA A 218 -6.99 -10.08 -1.35
CA ALA A 218 -6.58 -9.54 -2.64
C ALA A 218 -5.12 -9.07 -2.63
N GLN A 219 -4.70 -8.36 -1.58
CA GLN A 219 -3.33 -7.85 -1.43
C GLN A 219 -2.29 -8.96 -1.28
N MET A 220 -2.59 -10.02 -0.52
CA MET A 220 -1.65 -11.14 -0.35
C MET A 220 -1.34 -11.88 -1.64
N GLN A 221 -2.27 -11.88 -2.60
CA GLN A 221 -2.10 -12.58 -3.88
C GLN A 221 -1.41 -11.73 -4.94
N VAL A 222 -1.26 -10.41 -4.72
CA VAL A 222 -0.70 -9.44 -5.71
C VAL A 222 0.84 -9.49 -5.75
N HIS A 223 1.47 -10.21 -4.83
CA HIS A 223 2.91 -10.49 -4.75
C HIS A 223 3.24 -11.89 -5.27
#